data_AF-A0AAV2BSF4-F1
#
_entry.id   AF-A0AAV2BSF4-F1
#
_cell.length_a   1.000
_cell.length_b   1.000
_cell.length_c   1.000
_cell.angle_alpha   90.00
_cell.angle_beta   90.00
_cell.angle_gamma   90.00
#
_symmetry.space_group_name_H-M   'P 1'
#
loop_
_entity.id
_entity.type
_entity.pdbx_description
1 polymer ?
#
loop_
_entity_poly.entity_id
_entity_poly.type
_entity_poly.pdbx_seq_one_letter_code
_entity_poly.pdbx_strand_id
1 'polypeptide(L)' 'NCVEEPDTGYCRALFYNWYFDQQTGTCREFVYGGCGGNGNRYWSEEECLENCGGGLYEIIKEIPLILKTFKII' A
#
# COMPACT_ATOMS: atom_id res chain seq x y z
N ASN A 1 5.60 -4.92 -10.25
CA ASN A 1 4.28 -5.41 -9.79
C ASN A 1 3.27 -4.29 -9.54
N CYS A 2 3.65 -3.02 -9.34
CA CYS A 2 2.71 -1.90 -9.16
C CYS A 2 1.69 -1.64 -10.30
N VAL A 3 1.76 -2.39 -11.41
CA VAL A 3 0.86 -2.28 -12.57
C VAL A 3 -0.21 -3.37 -12.60
N GLU A 4 -0.04 -4.42 -11.78
CA GLU A 4 -0.92 -5.58 -11.81
C GLU A 4 -2.22 -5.28 -11.05
N GLU A 5 -3.34 -5.78 -11.54
CA GLU A 5 -4.61 -5.73 -10.81
C GLU A 5 -4.53 -6.57 -9.52
N PRO A 6 -5.31 -6.26 -8.47
CA PRO A 6 -5.31 -7.05 -7.24
C PRO A 6 -5.81 -8.48 -7.51
N ASP A 7 -5.05 -9.47 -7.05
CA ASP A 7 -5.41 -10.89 -7.21
C ASP A 7 -5.60 -11.56 -5.85
N THR A 8 -6.85 -11.94 -5.57
CA THR A 8 -7.25 -12.68 -4.35
C THR A 8 -6.58 -14.06 -4.27
N GLY A 9 -6.15 -14.64 -5.39
CA GLY A 9 -5.66 -16.01 -5.43
C GLY A 9 -6.76 -17.04 -5.20
N TYR A 10 -6.38 -18.31 -5.05
CA TYR A 10 -7.32 -19.44 -5.05
C TYR A 10 -7.63 -20.00 -3.65
N CYS A 11 -6.96 -19.54 -2.61
CA CYS A 11 -7.32 -19.86 -1.22
C CYS A 11 -8.49 -18.98 -0.72
N ARG A 12 -9.05 -19.31 0.46
CA ARG A 12 -10.30 -18.69 0.98
C ARG A 12 -10.15 -18.09 2.39
N ALA A 13 -8.93 -17.73 2.79
CA ALA A 13 -8.74 -16.89 3.97
C ALA A 13 -9.21 -15.46 3.68
N LEU A 14 -9.33 -14.65 4.73
CA LEU A 14 -9.74 -13.24 4.64
C LEU A 14 -8.64 -12.35 5.19
N PHE A 15 -7.62 -12.09 4.37
CA PHE A 15 -6.56 -11.13 4.71
C PHE A 15 -6.84 -9.80 4.01
N TYR A 16 -6.96 -8.72 4.78
CA TYR A 16 -7.03 -7.37 4.25
C TYR A 16 -5.63 -6.89 3.93
N ASN A 17 -5.33 -6.78 2.64
CA ASN A 17 -4.05 -6.33 2.13
C ASN A 17 -4.25 -5.12 1.23
N TRP A 18 -3.14 -4.47 0.88
CA TRP A 18 -3.12 -3.26 0.06
C TRP A 18 -2.54 -3.55 -1.32
N TYR A 19 -3.08 -2.93 -2.35
CA TYR A 19 -2.54 -2.92 -3.70
C TYR A 19 -2.46 -1.48 -4.21
N PHE A 20 -1.54 -1.21 -5.13
CA PHE A 20 -1.43 0.09 -5.78
C PHE A 20 -2.37 0.18 -6.98
N ASP A 21 -3.30 1.12 -6.96
CA ASP A 21 -4.19 1.46 -8.07
C ASP A 21 -3.55 2.56 -8.91
N GLN A 22 -3.13 2.21 -10.12
CA GLN A 22 -2.46 3.15 -11.03
C GLN A 22 -3.39 4.22 -11.58
N GLN A 23 -4.69 3.95 -11.65
CA GLN A 23 -5.66 4.88 -12.22
C GLN A 23 -5.86 6.06 -11.28
N THR A 24 -5.85 5.80 -9.97
CA THR A 24 -5.98 6.83 -8.94
C THR A 24 -4.64 7.30 -8.40
N GLY A 25 -3.57 6.52 -8.59
CA GLY A 25 -2.26 6.77 -8.00
C GLY A 25 -2.23 6.57 -6.49
N THR A 26 -3.10 5.69 -5.96
CA THR A 26 -3.27 5.48 -4.51
C THR A 26 -3.20 4.00 -4.16
N CYS A 27 -2.84 3.70 -2.91
CA CYS A 27 -2.98 2.34 -2.37
C CYS A 27 -4.41 2.11 -1.87
N ARG A 28 -4.97 0.95 -2.16
CA ARG A 28 -6.35 0.58 -1.80
C ARG A 28 -6.39 -0.81 -1.17
N GLU A 29 -7.33 -1.02 -0.26
CA GLU A 29 -7.55 -2.34 0.36
C GLU A 29 -8.22 -3.32 -0.61
N PHE A 30 -7.83 -4.60 -0.50
CA PHE A 30 -8.49 -5.73 -1.13
C PHE A 30 -8.36 -7.00 -0.25
N VAL A 31 -9.16 -8.01 -0.56
CA VAL A 31 -9.10 -9.31 0.14
C VAL A 31 -8.15 -10.25 -0.59
N TYR A 32 -7.12 -10.71 0.12
CA TYR A 32 -6.24 -11.79 -0.30
C TYR A 32 -6.64 -13.12 0.37
N GLY A 33 -6.77 -14.14 -0.46
CA GLY A 33 -7.20 -15.49 -0.07
C GLY A 33 -6.16 -16.29 0.71
N GLY A 34 -4.92 -15.81 0.81
CA GLY A 34 -3.84 -16.44 1.60
C GLY A 34 -2.87 -17.32 0.80
N CYS A 35 -3.14 -17.60 -0.48
CA CYS A 35 -2.19 -18.28 -1.37
C CYS A 35 -2.40 -17.86 -2.84
N GLY A 36 -1.35 -18.01 -3.66
CA GLY A 36 -1.36 -17.53 -5.04
C GLY A 36 -1.27 -16.01 -5.13
N GLY A 37 -2.03 -15.43 -6.05
CA GLY A 37 -2.01 -13.99 -6.29
C GLY A 37 -0.78 -13.52 -7.05
N ASN A 38 -0.56 -12.21 -7.04
CA ASN A 38 0.61 -11.55 -7.63
C ASN A 38 1.35 -10.70 -6.58
N GLY A 39 2.29 -9.86 -7.04
CA GLY A 39 3.13 -9.06 -6.14
C GLY A 39 2.66 -7.62 -5.92
N ASN A 40 1.52 -7.20 -6.47
CA ASN A 40 0.89 -5.93 -6.08
C ASN A 40 0.07 -6.15 -4.79
N ARG A 41 0.76 -6.54 -3.72
CA ARG A 41 0.12 -6.94 -2.47
C ARG A 41 1.04 -6.67 -1.29
N TYR A 42 0.57 -5.83 -0.38
CA TYR A 42 1.32 -5.34 0.77
C TYR A 42 0.49 -5.46 2.05
N TRP A 43 1.13 -5.53 3.20
CA TRP A 43 0.45 -5.69 4.50
C TRP A 43 -0.01 -4.37 5.11
N SER A 44 0.52 -3.24 4.63
CA SER A 44 0.05 -1.92 5.03
C SER A 44 -0.02 -0.95 3.84
N GLU A 45 -0.78 0.14 4.02
CA GLU A 45 -0.84 1.22 3.05
C GLU A 45 0.53 1.86 2.86
N GLU A 46 1.29 2.04 3.95
CA GLU A 46 2.64 2.58 3.91
C GLU A 46 3.56 1.70 3.08
N GLU A 47 3.60 0.39 3.33
CA GLU A 47 4.43 -0.53 2.53
C GLU A 47 4.07 -0.45 1.04
N CYS A 48 2.78 -0.36 0.71
CA CYS A 48 2.33 -0.19 -0.67
C CYS A 48 2.84 1.13 -1.29
N LEU A 49 2.70 2.25 -0.57
CA LEU A 49 3.11 3.56 -1.06
C LEU A 49 4.64 3.71 -1.13
N GLU A 50 5.38 3.06 -0.22
CA GLU A 50 6.83 2.95 -0.27
C GLU A 50 7.30 2.27 -1.56
N ASN A 51 6.61 1.20 -1.95
CA ASN A 51 6.99 0.43 -3.12
C ASN A 51 6.49 1.04 -4.43
N CYS A 52 5.36 1.76 -4.42
CA CYS A 52 4.66 2.16 -5.64
C CYS A 52 4.24 3.65 -5.73
N GLY A 53 4.21 4.40 -4.62
CA GLY A 53 3.71 5.78 -4.54
C GLY A 53 4.63 6.85 -5.15
N GLY A 54 5.84 6.48 -5.55
CA GLY A 54 6.78 7.35 -6.25
C GLY A 54 7.33 8.51 -5.39
N GLY A 55 7.98 9.47 -6.05
CA GLY A 55 8.77 10.51 -5.37
C GLY A 55 7.98 11.44 -4.45
N LEU A 56 6.66 11.59 -4.65
CA LEU A 56 5.83 12.36 -3.72
C LEU A 56 5.76 11.66 -2.37
N TYR A 57 5.59 10.33 -2.35
CA TYR A 57 5.51 9.57 -1.11
C TYR A 57 6.81 9.62 -0.30
N GLU A 58 7.98 9.64 -0.98
CA GLU A 58 9.27 9.87 -0.33
C GLU A 58 9.34 11.25 0.35
N ILE A 59 8.83 12.30 -0.30
CA ILE A 59 8.80 13.66 0.27
C ILE A 59 7.90 13.71 1.52
N ILE A 60 6.68 13.15 1.48
CA ILE A 60 5.80 13.12 2.66
C ILE A 60 6.31 12.19 3.77
N LYS A 61 7.17 11.22 3.46
CA LYS A 61 7.85 10.38 4.46
C LYS A 61 8.97 11.09 5.24
N GLU A 62 9.49 12.20 4.74
CA GLU A 62 10.44 13.07 5.47
C GLU A 62 9.76 14.26 6.18
N ILE A 63 8.55 14.62 5.75
CA ILE A 63 7.65 15.54 6.46
C ILE A 63 7.17 15.09 7.87
N PRO A 64 7.29 13.82 8.34
CA PRO A 64 6.89 13.45 9.70
C PRO A 64 7.72 14.14 10.77
N LEU A 65 8.88 14.74 10.45
CA LEU A 65 9.61 15.56 11.41
C LEU A 65 8.85 16.82 11.78
N ILE A 66 8.31 17.56 10.80
CA ILE A 66 7.63 18.84 11.05
C ILE A 66 6.33 18.61 11.82
N LEU A 67 5.56 17.57 11.46
CA LEU A 67 4.29 17.24 12.12
C LEU A 67 4.48 16.56 13.49
N LYS A 68 5.57 15.82 13.72
CA LYS A 68 5.90 15.28 15.06
C LYS A 68 6.36 16.37 16.03
N THR A 69 6.98 17.46 15.55
CA THR A 69 7.39 18.59 16.40
C THR A 69 6.21 19.47 16.84
N PHE A 70 5.11 19.49 16.09
CA PHE A 70 3.83 20.09 16.52
C PHE A 70 3.01 19.22 17.46
N LYS A 71 3.65 18.27 18.18
CA LYS A 71 3.10 17.79 19.45
C LYS A 71 3.16 18.98 20.43
N ILE A 72 2.17 19.87 20.30
CA ILE A 72 1.91 21.02 21.16
C ILE A 72 1.90 20.50 22.60
N ILE A 73 2.87 21.01 23.39
CA ILE A 73 2.93 21.17 24.85
C ILE A 73 2.17 20.11 25.67
#